data_AF-A0A382QDK4-F1
#
_entry.id   AF-A0A382QDK4-F1
#
_cell.length_a   1.000
_cell.length_b   1.000
_cell.length_c   1.000
_cell.angle_alpha   90.00
_cell.angle_beta   90.00
_cell.angle_gamma   90.00
#
_symmetry.space_group_name_H-M   'P 1'
#
loop_
_entity.id
_entity.type
_entity.pdbx_description
1 polymer ?
#
loop_
_entity_poly.entity_id
_entity_poly.type
_entity_poly.pdbx_seq_one_letter_code
_entity_poly.pdbx_strand_id
1 'polypeptide(L)'
;MPEQVPLFLAPMAGVTDVAYRLLARETGADFTSTEFTAASGLSRQDTRSWAKVETHPREAPFIPQIFGGIEDEMVETTRLLSKNADVIDLNFGCPAPKVTKTCAGAAMMADPDNLVSMVERCMEASDAPVSVKMRLGTGQNTITVLEIAERCAQLGVLRICVHGRTLAQKYSGVADWDMIRQVVEVAQPYGVPVIANGDIVDA
;
A
#
# COMPACT_ATOMS: atom_id res chain seq x y z
N MET A 1 20.79 22.33 6.52
CA MET A 1 20.69 21.32 5.45
C MET A 1 19.21 21.18 5.15
N PRO A 2 18.75 21.11 3.89
CA PRO A 2 17.36 20.74 3.63
C PRO A 2 17.06 19.42 4.34
N GLU A 3 15.87 19.32 4.91
CA GLU A 3 15.40 18.12 5.61
C GLU A 3 15.49 16.92 4.66
N GLN A 4 16.13 15.84 5.10
CA GLN A 4 16.33 14.66 4.25
C GLN A 4 14.97 14.01 3.98
N VAL A 5 14.57 13.94 2.72
CA VAL A 5 13.31 13.31 2.30
C VAL A 5 13.51 11.78 2.29
N PRO A 6 12.72 11.00 3.05
CA PRO A 6 12.92 9.55 3.11
C PRO A 6 12.58 8.85 1.79
N LEU A 7 13.41 7.88 1.41
CA LEU A 7 13.24 7.04 0.22
C LEU A 7 12.60 5.70 0.57
N PHE A 8 11.53 5.37 -0.15
CA PHE A 8 10.77 4.13 0.02
C PHE A 8 10.97 3.22 -1.18
N LEU A 9 11.48 2.01 -0.95
CA LEU A 9 11.45 0.96 -1.97
C LEU A 9 9.99 0.49 -2.15
N ALA A 10 9.46 0.71 -3.35
CA ALA A 10 8.10 0.28 -3.67
C ALA A 10 7.98 -1.26 -3.70
N PRO A 11 6.84 -1.80 -3.23
CA PRO A 11 6.58 -3.24 -3.23
C PRO A 11 6.36 -3.76 -4.66
N MET A 12 7.07 -4.82 -5.04
CA MET A 12 7.04 -5.40 -6.38
C MET A 12 7.02 -6.93 -6.31
N ALA A 13 5.90 -7.54 -6.70
CA ALA A 13 5.78 -9.00 -6.72
C ALA A 13 6.84 -9.65 -7.63
N GLY A 14 7.51 -10.67 -7.12
CA GLY A 14 8.62 -11.38 -7.73
C GLY A 14 9.95 -10.63 -7.70
N VAL A 15 10.04 -9.48 -7.02
CA VAL A 15 11.25 -8.63 -6.99
C VAL A 15 11.65 -8.27 -5.56
N THR A 16 10.75 -7.74 -4.75
CA THR A 16 11.05 -7.28 -3.38
C THR A 16 11.03 -8.41 -2.36
N ASP A 17 11.80 -9.47 -2.62
CA ASP A 17 12.09 -10.52 -1.63
C ASP A 17 13.04 -9.99 -0.52
N VAL A 18 13.31 -10.80 0.50
CA VAL A 18 14.12 -10.35 1.64
C VAL A 18 15.53 -9.94 1.23
N ALA A 19 16.14 -10.62 0.24
CA ALA A 19 17.50 -10.34 -0.19
C ALA A 19 17.57 -8.99 -0.93
N TYR A 20 16.62 -8.73 -1.82
CA TYR A 20 16.54 -7.47 -2.55
C TYR A 20 16.26 -6.28 -1.62
N ARG A 21 15.38 -6.47 -0.62
CA ARG A 21 15.07 -5.42 0.37
C ARG A 21 16.28 -5.09 1.24
N LEU A 22 17.04 -6.10 1.68
CA LEU A 22 18.29 -5.88 2.41
C LEU A 22 19.32 -5.13 1.56
N LEU A 23 19.49 -5.51 0.29
CA LEU A 23 20.38 -4.81 -0.63
C LEU A 23 19.95 -3.34 -0.82
N ALA A 24 18.66 -3.08 -1.03
CA ALA A 24 18.15 -1.73 -1.21
C ALA A 24 18.43 -0.85 0.02
N ARG A 25 18.28 -1.39 1.23
CA ARG A 25 18.65 -0.71 2.49
C ARG A 25 20.13 -0.39 2.55
N GLU A 26 20.99 -1.33 2.17
CA GLU A 26 22.45 -1.12 2.12
C GLU A 26 22.86 -0.06 1.09
N THR A 27 22.03 0.18 0.08
CA THR A 27 22.29 1.15 -1.00
C THR A 27 21.51 2.46 -0.88
N GLY A 28 20.84 2.72 0.25
CA GLY A 28 20.26 4.04 0.55
C GLY A 28 18.73 4.13 0.58
N ALA A 29 17.99 3.02 0.52
CA ALA A 29 16.57 3.04 0.87
C ALA A 29 16.40 3.22 2.38
N ASP A 30 15.56 4.15 2.81
CA ASP A 30 15.23 4.33 4.23
C ASP A 30 14.18 3.30 4.68
N PHE A 31 13.23 2.98 3.81
CA PHE A 31 12.16 2.02 4.07
C PHE A 31 12.01 1.03 2.93
N THR A 32 11.69 -0.21 3.29
CA THR A 32 11.36 -1.28 2.34
C THR A 32 10.02 -1.89 2.68
N SER A 33 9.32 -2.37 1.66
CA SER A 33 8.09 -3.15 1.81
C SER A 33 8.23 -4.50 1.12
N THR A 34 7.58 -5.52 1.67
CA THR A 34 7.57 -6.85 1.06
C THR A 34 6.94 -6.82 -0.33
N GLU A 35 7.02 -7.94 -1.06
CA GLU A 35 6.02 -8.19 -2.10
C GLU A 35 4.59 -8.03 -1.55
N PHE A 36 3.60 -7.78 -2.42
CA PHE A 36 2.20 -7.84 -2.01
C PHE A 36 1.67 -9.28 -2.02
N THR A 37 1.09 -9.70 -0.89
CA THR A 37 0.58 -11.07 -0.70
C THR A 37 -0.93 -11.07 -0.52
N ALA A 38 -1.61 -12.07 -1.09
CA ALA A 38 -3.06 -12.19 -0.96
C ALA A 38 -3.42 -12.55 0.48
N ALA A 39 -4.29 -11.75 1.10
CA ALA A 39 -4.77 -11.98 2.46
C ALA A 39 -5.40 -13.36 2.63
N SER A 40 -6.17 -13.81 1.62
CA SER A 40 -6.78 -15.15 1.60
C SER A 40 -5.79 -16.30 1.75
N GLY A 41 -4.56 -16.15 1.27
CA GLY A 41 -3.51 -17.15 1.44
C GLY A 41 -2.97 -17.17 2.87
N LEU A 42 -2.73 -15.99 3.43
CA LEU A 42 -2.19 -15.83 4.78
C LEU A 42 -3.19 -16.26 5.86
N SER A 43 -4.45 -15.84 5.76
CA SER A 43 -5.52 -16.20 6.69
C SER A 43 -5.80 -17.71 6.71
N ARG A 44 -5.57 -18.41 5.60
CA ARG A 44 -5.69 -19.87 5.49
C ARG A 44 -4.39 -20.62 5.83
N GLN A 45 -3.38 -19.92 6.34
CA GLN A 45 -2.07 -20.48 6.71
C GLN A 45 -1.35 -21.19 5.54
N ASP A 46 -1.51 -20.68 4.31
CA ASP A 46 -0.76 -21.19 3.17
C ASP A 46 0.74 -20.87 3.32
N THR A 47 1.55 -21.92 3.39
CA THR A 47 3.00 -21.79 3.65
C THR A 47 3.74 -20.98 2.59
N ARG A 48 3.31 -21.08 1.33
CA ARG A 48 3.91 -20.30 0.22
C ARG A 48 3.60 -18.82 0.32
N SER A 49 2.42 -18.46 0.83
CA SER A 49 2.04 -17.08 1.08
C SER A 49 2.82 -16.52 2.27
N TRP A 50 2.98 -17.28 3.35
CA TRP A 50 3.80 -16.88 4.50
C TRP A 50 5.27 -16.67 4.14
N ALA A 51 5.84 -17.47 3.23
CA ALA A 51 7.21 -17.28 2.74
C ALA A 51 7.45 -15.90 2.08
N LYS A 52 6.41 -15.27 1.53
CA LYS A 52 6.51 -13.94 0.88
C LYS A 52 6.52 -12.77 1.86
N VAL A 53 6.09 -13.02 3.09
CA VAL A 53 6.08 -12.05 4.19
C VAL A 53 7.09 -12.42 5.27
N GLU A 54 8.19 -13.04 4.86
CA GLU A 54 9.35 -13.24 5.72
C GLU A 54 10.17 -11.96 5.85
N THR A 55 10.88 -11.83 6.97
CA THR A 55 11.77 -10.72 7.26
C THR A 55 13.10 -11.22 7.83
N HIS A 56 14.07 -10.32 7.92
CA HIS A 56 15.38 -10.57 8.51
C HIS A 56 15.65 -9.51 9.59
N PRO A 57 16.37 -9.81 10.70
CA PRO A 57 16.65 -8.82 11.75
C PRO A 57 17.36 -7.52 11.33
N ARG A 58 17.91 -7.50 10.10
CA ARG A 58 18.56 -6.32 9.49
C ARG A 58 17.58 -5.44 8.70
N GLU A 59 16.39 -5.98 8.43
CA GLU A 59 15.27 -5.28 7.83
C GLU A 59 14.40 -4.74 8.96
N ALA A 60 14.58 -3.46 9.30
CA ALA A 60 13.77 -2.77 10.28
C ALA A 60 13.51 -1.33 9.82
N PRO A 61 12.26 -0.87 9.71
CA PRO A 61 11.04 -1.61 10.06
C PRO A 61 10.66 -2.70 9.05
N PHE A 62 10.00 -3.77 9.52
CA PHE A 62 9.35 -4.78 8.70
C PHE A 62 7.95 -4.33 8.29
N ILE A 63 7.74 -4.17 6.98
CA ILE A 63 6.50 -3.64 6.39
C ILE A 63 5.89 -4.65 5.41
N PRO A 64 5.13 -5.66 5.88
CA PRO A 64 4.38 -6.54 5.01
C PRO A 64 3.25 -5.80 4.29
N GLN A 65 3.13 -6.04 2.99
CA GLN A 65 2.02 -5.53 2.17
C GLN A 65 1.03 -6.65 1.82
N ILE A 66 -0.26 -6.41 2.07
CA ILE A 66 -1.34 -7.36 1.76
C ILE A 66 -2.39 -6.78 0.83
N PHE A 67 -3.13 -7.66 0.14
CA PHE A 67 -4.30 -7.29 -0.65
C PHE A 67 -5.39 -8.37 -0.60
N GLY A 68 -6.64 -7.98 -0.81
CA GLY A 68 -7.79 -8.88 -0.80
C GLY A 68 -9.07 -8.11 -1.08
N GLY A 69 -10.13 -8.81 -1.48
CA GLY A 69 -11.45 -8.20 -1.74
C GLY A 69 -12.51 -8.61 -0.72
N ILE A 70 -12.14 -9.42 0.28
CA ILE A 70 -13.03 -9.92 1.33
C ILE A 70 -12.55 -9.29 2.64
N GLU A 71 -13.40 -8.47 3.27
CA GLU A 71 -13.05 -7.71 4.49
C GLU A 71 -12.58 -8.65 5.62
N ASP A 72 -13.33 -9.72 5.92
CA ASP A 72 -12.98 -10.65 6.99
C ASP A 72 -11.59 -11.30 6.80
N GLU A 73 -11.21 -11.62 5.55
CA GLU A 73 -9.90 -12.18 5.25
C GLU A 73 -8.78 -11.14 5.43
N MET A 74 -9.04 -9.89 5.05
CA MET A 74 -8.11 -8.76 5.24
C MET A 74 -7.90 -8.45 6.73
N VAL A 75 -9.00 -8.40 7.50
CA VAL A 75 -8.99 -8.14 8.94
C VAL A 75 -8.24 -9.25 9.69
N GLU A 76 -8.54 -10.52 9.41
CA GLU A 76 -7.85 -11.63 10.07
C GLU A 76 -6.36 -11.66 9.71
N THR A 77 -6.02 -11.41 8.44
CA THR A 77 -4.61 -11.35 8.01
C THR A 77 -3.87 -10.21 8.70
N THR A 78 -4.51 -9.03 8.80
CA THR A 78 -3.97 -7.86 9.49
C THR A 78 -3.66 -8.20 10.95
N ARG A 79 -4.62 -8.81 11.67
CA ARG A 79 -4.43 -9.29 13.04
C ARG A 79 -3.28 -10.28 13.18
N LEU A 80 -3.12 -11.20 12.24
CA LEU A 80 -2.04 -12.19 12.26
C LEU A 80 -0.67 -11.53 12.06
N LEU A 81 -0.55 -10.61 11.10
CA LEU A 81 0.70 -9.89 10.80
C LEU A 81 1.08 -8.91 11.92
N SER A 82 0.10 -8.29 12.58
CA SER A 82 0.30 -7.28 13.62
C SER A 82 1.15 -7.75 14.79
N LYS A 83 1.30 -9.07 14.99
CA LYS A 83 2.13 -9.65 16.04
C LYS A 83 3.63 -9.42 15.82
N ASN A 84 4.05 -9.28 14.56
CA ASN A 84 5.45 -9.22 14.16
C ASN A 84 5.79 -8.05 13.22
N ALA A 85 4.80 -7.42 12.61
CA ALA A 85 4.99 -6.27 11.71
C ALA A 85 5.23 -4.98 12.49
N ASP A 86 6.15 -4.15 12.02
CA ASP A 86 6.30 -2.78 12.52
C ASP A 86 5.26 -1.84 11.91
N VAL A 87 4.85 -2.11 10.66
CA VAL A 87 3.77 -1.40 9.93
C VAL A 87 3.10 -2.40 8.99
N ILE A 88 1.76 -2.37 8.86
CA ILE A 88 1.04 -3.18 7.87
C ILE A 88 0.58 -2.27 6.73
N ASP A 89 0.91 -2.61 5.48
CA ASP A 89 0.50 -1.83 4.31
C ASP A 89 -0.62 -2.54 3.53
N LEU A 90 -1.72 -1.82 3.28
CA LEU A 90 -2.86 -2.32 2.52
C LEU A 90 -2.78 -1.85 1.05
N ASN A 91 -2.74 -2.80 0.12
CA ASN A 91 -2.61 -2.52 -1.30
C ASN A 91 -3.96 -2.44 -2.01
N PHE A 92 -4.31 -1.21 -2.40
CA PHE A 92 -5.44 -0.84 -3.27
C PHE A 92 -4.95 -0.36 -4.64
N GLY A 93 -3.72 -0.72 -5.06
CA GLY A 93 -3.06 -0.21 -6.26
C GLY A 93 -2.78 -1.26 -7.35
N CYS A 94 -2.87 -2.56 -7.04
CA CYS A 94 -2.48 -3.62 -7.98
C CYS A 94 -3.42 -3.70 -9.20
N PRO A 95 -2.90 -3.58 -10.44
CA PRO A 95 -3.70 -3.64 -11.66
C PRO A 95 -3.79 -5.03 -12.29
N ALA A 96 -3.17 -6.05 -11.66
CA ALA A 96 -3.06 -7.36 -12.25
C ALA A 96 -4.46 -7.99 -12.41
N PRO A 97 -4.83 -8.55 -13.58
CA PRO A 97 -6.16 -9.10 -13.82
C PRO A 97 -6.56 -10.21 -12.83
N LYS A 98 -5.58 -10.96 -12.29
CA LYS A 98 -5.84 -11.98 -11.27
C LYS A 98 -6.31 -11.39 -9.93
N VAL A 99 -6.00 -10.12 -9.67
CA VAL A 99 -6.35 -9.38 -8.46
C VAL A 99 -7.63 -8.58 -8.67
N THR A 100 -7.75 -7.88 -9.80
CA THR A 100 -8.93 -7.05 -10.07
C THR A 100 -10.20 -7.86 -10.36
N LYS A 101 -10.08 -9.11 -10.83
CA LYS A 101 -11.23 -10.02 -11.06
C LYS A 101 -11.95 -10.44 -9.77
N THR A 102 -11.31 -10.34 -8.62
CA THR A 102 -11.92 -10.67 -7.31
C THR A 102 -12.31 -9.40 -6.56
N CYS A 103 -12.56 -8.29 -7.26
CA CYS A 103 -12.82 -6.97 -6.69
C CYS A 103 -11.76 -6.55 -5.66
N ALA A 104 -10.48 -6.88 -5.91
CA ALA A 104 -9.36 -6.54 -5.03
C ALA A 104 -8.37 -5.58 -5.70
N GLY A 105 -7.43 -5.02 -4.93
CA GLY A 105 -6.46 -4.06 -5.44
C GLY A 105 -7.14 -2.78 -5.93
N ALA A 106 -6.70 -2.26 -7.09
CA ALA A 106 -7.24 -1.00 -7.62
C ALA A 106 -8.70 -1.09 -8.12
N ALA A 107 -9.29 -2.29 -8.20
CA ALA A 107 -10.71 -2.43 -8.49
C ALA A 107 -11.59 -1.94 -7.32
N MET A 108 -11.12 -2.05 -6.06
CA MET A 108 -11.87 -1.56 -4.89
C MET A 108 -12.03 -0.04 -4.88
N MET A 109 -11.14 0.68 -5.58
CA MET A 109 -11.25 2.13 -5.68
C MET A 109 -12.52 2.61 -6.42
N ALA A 110 -13.28 1.72 -7.05
CA ALA A 110 -14.60 2.05 -7.60
C ALA A 110 -15.67 2.25 -6.52
N ASP A 111 -15.42 1.78 -5.30
CA ASP A 111 -16.33 1.82 -4.16
C ASP A 111 -15.59 2.37 -2.92
N PRO A 112 -15.51 3.72 -2.78
CA PRO A 112 -14.84 4.35 -1.65
C PRO A 112 -15.38 3.94 -0.30
N ASP A 113 -16.70 3.72 -0.17
CA ASP A 113 -17.33 3.33 1.10
C ASP A 113 -16.82 1.97 1.57
N ASN A 114 -16.84 0.96 0.69
CA ASN A 114 -16.35 -0.36 1.00
C ASN A 114 -14.83 -0.36 1.30
N LEU A 115 -14.05 0.39 0.51
CA LEU A 115 -12.60 0.49 0.73
C LEU A 115 -12.29 1.13 2.10
N VAL A 116 -12.94 2.24 2.43
CA VAL A 116 -12.70 2.95 3.70
C VAL A 116 -13.16 2.10 4.89
N SER A 117 -14.31 1.43 4.80
CA SER A 117 -14.77 0.45 5.80
C SER A 117 -13.72 -0.63 6.05
N MET A 118 -13.17 -1.21 4.98
CA MET A 118 -12.13 -2.23 5.10
C MET A 118 -10.86 -1.70 5.78
N VAL A 119 -10.44 -0.47 5.48
CA VAL A 119 -9.28 0.17 6.13
C VAL A 119 -9.54 0.36 7.62
N GLU A 120 -10.68 0.92 8.00
CA GLU A 120 -11.09 1.11 9.40
C GLU A 120 -11.06 -0.21 10.17
N ARG A 121 -11.69 -1.25 9.62
CA ARG A 121 -11.77 -2.58 10.22
C ARG A 121 -10.41 -3.26 10.37
N CYS A 122 -9.49 -3.03 9.43
CA CYS A 122 -8.12 -3.51 9.54
C CYS A 122 -7.35 -2.75 10.63
N MET A 123 -7.53 -1.43 10.75
CA MET A 123 -6.93 -0.62 11.80
C MET A 123 -7.41 -1.06 13.19
N GLU A 124 -8.70 -1.30 13.37
CA GLU A 124 -9.27 -1.81 14.63
C GLU A 124 -8.71 -3.16 15.06
N ALA A 125 -8.25 -3.98 14.10
CA ALA A 125 -7.74 -5.33 14.35
C ALA A 125 -6.22 -5.39 14.53
N SER A 126 -5.51 -4.27 14.40
CA SER A 126 -4.06 -4.19 14.42
C SER A 126 -3.55 -3.39 15.61
N ASP A 127 -2.58 -3.95 16.34
CA ASP A 127 -1.76 -3.21 17.30
C ASP A 127 -0.62 -2.43 16.59
N ALA A 128 -0.23 -2.88 15.39
CA ALA A 128 0.75 -2.19 14.54
C ALA A 128 0.06 -1.08 13.71
N PRO A 129 0.73 0.05 13.43
CA PRO A 129 0.21 1.07 12.54
C PRO A 129 -0.11 0.52 11.14
N VAL A 130 -1.21 1.00 10.54
CA VAL A 130 -1.65 0.62 9.19
C VAL A 130 -1.40 1.75 8.22
N SER A 131 -0.84 1.45 7.05
CA SER A 131 -0.72 2.37 5.91
C SER A 131 -1.46 1.84 4.68
N VAL A 132 -1.69 2.71 3.71
CA VAL A 132 -2.40 2.36 2.48
C VAL A 132 -1.61 2.77 1.24
N LYS A 133 -1.60 1.91 0.21
CA LYS A 133 -1.06 2.24 -1.11
C LYS A 133 -2.13 2.11 -2.18
N MET A 134 -2.37 3.18 -2.93
CA MET A 134 -3.44 3.25 -3.93
C MET A 134 -2.97 3.86 -5.26
N ARG A 135 -3.86 3.81 -6.24
CA ARG A 135 -3.75 4.50 -7.54
C ARG A 135 -4.62 5.76 -7.54
N LEU A 136 -4.80 6.40 -8.69
CA LEU A 136 -5.71 7.56 -8.80
C LEU A 136 -7.21 7.18 -8.83
N GLY A 137 -7.52 5.92 -9.09
CA GLY A 137 -8.86 5.42 -9.37
C GLY A 137 -8.85 4.40 -10.51
N THR A 138 -10.03 4.04 -11.02
CA THR A 138 -10.15 3.00 -12.05
C THR A 138 -9.82 3.48 -13.46
N GLY A 139 -9.97 4.77 -13.75
CA GLY A 139 -9.60 5.39 -15.04
C GLY A 139 -10.72 5.50 -16.09
N GLN A 140 -11.97 5.17 -15.73
CA GLN A 140 -13.15 5.32 -16.58
C GLN A 140 -14.00 6.53 -16.13
N ASN A 141 -13.41 7.73 -16.05
CA ASN A 141 -13.95 8.96 -15.44
C ASN A 141 -14.11 8.93 -13.91
N THR A 142 -13.62 7.89 -13.25
CA THR A 142 -13.65 7.78 -11.79
C THR A 142 -12.25 8.04 -11.23
N ILE A 143 -12.05 9.26 -10.74
CA ILE A 143 -10.91 9.65 -9.91
C ILE A 143 -11.43 9.73 -8.48
N THR A 144 -11.20 8.67 -7.71
CA THR A 144 -11.72 8.52 -6.33
C THR A 144 -10.65 8.74 -5.28
N VAL A 145 -9.39 8.92 -5.71
CA VAL A 145 -8.24 9.02 -4.80
C VAL A 145 -8.36 10.17 -3.80
N LEU A 146 -8.94 11.32 -4.19
CA LEU A 146 -9.07 12.46 -3.28
C LEU A 146 -10.02 12.15 -2.12
N GLU A 147 -11.20 11.62 -2.43
CA GLU A 147 -12.19 11.20 -1.43
C GLU A 147 -11.63 10.09 -0.52
N ILE A 148 -11.04 9.06 -1.12
CA ILE A 148 -10.47 7.93 -0.38
C ILE A 148 -9.32 8.41 0.52
N ALA A 149 -8.42 9.25 0.01
CA ALA A 149 -7.27 9.73 0.78
C ALA A 149 -7.70 10.61 1.95
N GLU A 150 -8.66 11.52 1.75
CA GLU A 150 -9.21 12.36 2.82
C GLU A 150 -9.82 11.48 3.93
N ARG A 151 -10.65 10.50 3.56
CA ARG A 151 -11.31 9.61 4.53
C ARG A 151 -10.31 8.70 5.25
N CYS A 152 -9.32 8.13 4.54
CA CYS A 152 -8.25 7.37 5.20
C CYS A 152 -7.42 8.26 6.13
N ALA A 153 -7.17 9.51 5.77
CA ALA A 153 -6.45 10.45 6.62
C ALA A 153 -7.25 10.80 7.89
N GLN A 154 -8.57 10.98 7.78
CA GLN A 154 -9.48 11.15 8.92
C GLN A 154 -9.46 9.95 9.88
N LEU A 155 -9.39 8.73 9.36
CA LEU A 155 -9.23 7.52 10.17
C LEU A 155 -7.88 7.47 10.92
N GLY A 156 -6.88 8.21 10.45
CA GLY A 156 -5.56 8.26 11.06
C GLY A 156 -4.62 7.15 10.61
N VAL A 157 -4.71 6.72 9.34
CA VAL A 157 -3.68 5.82 8.77
C VAL A 157 -2.29 6.44 8.92
N LEU A 158 -1.27 5.60 9.12
CA LEU A 158 0.11 6.06 9.34
C LEU A 158 0.63 6.91 8.18
N ARG A 159 0.32 6.50 6.95
CA ARG A 159 0.71 7.18 5.71
C ARG A 159 -0.12 6.70 4.53
N ILE A 160 -0.17 7.52 3.48
CA ILE A 160 -0.83 7.21 2.21
C ILE A 160 0.22 7.20 1.10
N CYS A 161 0.36 6.11 0.35
CA CYS A 161 1.20 6.06 -0.85
C CYS A 161 0.33 6.11 -2.10
N VAL A 162 0.63 7.03 -3.03
CA VAL A 162 -0.15 7.21 -4.26
C VAL A 162 0.71 6.97 -5.48
N HIS A 163 0.32 5.97 -6.29
CA HIS A 163 0.80 5.88 -7.65
C HIS A 163 -0.02 6.83 -8.53
N GLY A 164 0.63 7.81 -9.16
CA GLY A 164 0.05 8.81 -10.06
C GLY A 164 -0.58 8.26 -11.37
N ARG A 165 -0.98 6.99 -11.43
CA ARG A 165 -1.71 6.42 -12.56
C ARG A 165 -3.00 5.80 -12.08
N THR A 166 -4.01 5.79 -12.94
CA THR A 166 -5.24 5.00 -12.78
C THR A 166 -4.98 3.52 -13.03
N LEU A 167 -5.94 2.67 -12.67
CA LEU A 167 -5.94 1.25 -13.02
C LEU A 167 -5.92 1.04 -14.55
N ALA A 168 -6.78 1.76 -15.30
CA ALA A 168 -6.89 1.63 -16.75
C ALA A 168 -5.56 1.94 -17.46
N GLN A 169 -4.81 2.92 -16.96
CA GLN A 169 -3.47 3.25 -17.48
C GLN A 169 -2.46 2.11 -17.26
N LYS A 170 -2.56 1.33 -16.18
CA LYS A 170 -1.53 0.36 -15.78
C LYS A 170 -0.14 1.02 -15.71
N TYR A 171 0.67 0.85 -16.75
CA TYR A 171 2.01 1.42 -16.92
C TYR A 171 2.12 2.37 -18.12
N SER A 172 1.04 2.61 -18.86
CA SER A 172 1.02 3.56 -19.97
C SER A 172 0.81 4.99 -19.48
N GLY A 173 1.03 5.96 -20.38
CA GLY A 173 0.91 7.38 -20.07
C GLY A 173 1.98 7.85 -19.08
N VAL A 174 1.75 9.00 -18.46
CA VAL A 174 2.65 9.65 -17.49
C VAL A 174 1.95 9.70 -16.13
N ALA A 175 2.71 9.54 -15.05
CA ALA A 175 2.20 9.72 -13.70
C ALA A 175 1.74 11.19 -13.49
N ASP A 176 0.52 11.37 -13.00
CA ASP A 176 -0.08 12.67 -12.70
C ASP A 176 0.36 13.15 -11.30
N TRP A 177 1.42 13.95 -11.29
CA TRP A 177 1.98 14.53 -10.08
C TRP A 177 1.14 15.69 -9.51
N ASP A 178 0.33 16.35 -10.34
CA ASP A 178 -0.57 17.40 -9.88
C ASP A 178 -1.73 16.78 -9.07
N MET A 179 -2.22 15.61 -9.47
CA MET A 179 -3.18 14.85 -8.68
C MET A 179 -2.57 14.36 -7.35
N ILE A 180 -1.30 13.93 -7.35
CA ILE A 180 -0.61 13.57 -6.09
C ILE A 180 -0.51 14.81 -5.17
N ARG A 181 -0.23 16.00 -5.71
CA ARG A 181 -0.21 17.24 -4.92
C ARG A 181 -1.56 17.51 -4.26
N GLN A 182 -2.66 17.34 -4.99
CA GLN A 182 -4.01 17.48 -4.40
C GLN A 182 -4.26 16.45 -3.29
N VAL A 183 -3.73 15.23 -3.41
CA VAL A 183 -3.79 14.24 -2.33
C VAL A 183 -3.01 14.71 -1.08
N VAL A 184 -1.85 15.35 -1.26
CA VAL A 184 -1.11 15.96 -0.14
C VAL A 184 -1.96 17.02 0.56
N GLU A 185 -2.62 17.89 -0.22
CA GLU A 185 -3.46 18.97 0.31
C GLU A 185 -4.63 18.46 1.15
N VAL A 186 -5.32 17.40 0.73
CA VAL A 186 -6.44 16.83 1.52
C VAL A 186 -5.99 16.03 2.74
N ALA A 187 -4.79 15.46 2.72
CA ALA A 187 -4.24 14.71 3.86
C ALA A 187 -3.60 15.63 4.93
N GLN A 188 -3.13 16.81 4.52
CA GLN A 188 -2.40 17.76 5.38
C GLN A 188 -3.14 18.16 6.67
N PRO A 189 -4.46 18.46 6.68
CA PRO A 189 -5.18 18.84 7.90
C PRO A 189 -5.17 17.76 8.99
N TYR A 190 -4.96 16.50 8.61
CA TYR A 190 -4.90 15.35 9.52
C TYR A 190 -3.47 14.96 9.90
N GLY A 191 -2.46 15.66 9.38
CA GLY A 191 -1.05 15.37 9.65
C GLY A 191 -0.55 14.05 9.06
N VAL A 192 -1.29 13.46 8.11
CA VAL A 192 -0.93 12.18 7.49
C VAL A 192 -0.01 12.42 6.29
N PRO A 193 1.22 11.85 6.28
CA PRO A 193 2.15 12.05 5.19
C PRO A 193 1.74 11.26 3.93
N VAL A 194 2.02 11.85 2.76
CA VAL A 194 1.77 11.24 1.45
C VAL A 194 3.09 10.91 0.76
N ILE A 195 3.23 9.65 0.32
CA ILE A 195 4.41 9.16 -0.41
C ILE A 195 4.06 9.07 -1.90
N ALA A 196 4.71 9.92 -2.71
CA ALA A 196 4.54 9.94 -4.16
C ALA A 196 5.18 8.72 -4.84
N ASN A 197 4.55 8.19 -5.88
CA ASN A 197 5.06 7.05 -6.64
C ASN A 197 4.68 7.17 -8.13
N GLY A 198 5.63 6.87 -9.01
CA GLY A 198 5.43 6.80 -10.47
C GLY A 198 6.44 7.67 -11.23
N ASP A 199 7.10 7.07 -12.22
CA ASP A 199 8.04 7.73 -13.14
C ASP A 199 9.26 8.40 -12.49
N ILE A 200 9.66 7.92 -11.31
CA ILE A 200 10.90 8.31 -10.63
C ILE A 200 12.03 7.43 -11.17
N VAL A 201 13.04 8.04 -11.80
CA VAL A 201 14.20 7.34 -12.39
C VAL A 201 15.54 7.85 -11.87
N ASP A 202 15.55 8.96 -11.15
CA ASP A 202 16.70 9.60 -10.53
C ASP A 202 16.32 10.26 -9.20
N ALA A 203 17.33 10.76 -8.47
CA ALA A 203 17.25 11.36 -7.14
C ALA A 203 17.48 12.88 -7.19
#